data_AF-A0A075I1S4-F1
#
_entry.id   AF-A0A075I1S4-F1
#
_cell.length_a   1.000
_cell.length_b   1.000
_cell.length_c   1.000
_cell.angle_alpha   90.00
_cell.angle_beta   90.00
_cell.angle_gamma   90.00
#
_symmetry.space_group_name_H-M   'P 1'
#
loop_
_entity.id
_entity.type
_entity.pdbx_description
1 polymer ?
#
loop_
_entity_poly.entity_id
_entity_poly.type
_entity_poly.pdbx_seq_one_letter_code
_entity_poly.pdbx_strand_id
1 'polypeptide(L)' 'MNIPLEFFDRSDLATIKTPNPSKMVEGYEGTASVSEAAAIKSSGGNLIVEKQKFPPDLTIAIARIQE' A
#
# COMPACT_ATOMS: atom_id res chain seq x y z
N MET A 1 -2.50 -13.48 14.74
CA MET A 1 -1.11 -13.24 14.30
C MET A 1 -0.46 -12.30 15.30
N ASN A 2 0.73 -12.60 15.80
CA ASN A 2 1.42 -11.81 16.83
C ASN A 2 2.55 -10.98 16.18
N ILE A 3 2.18 -10.16 15.20
CA ILE A 3 3.08 -9.30 14.42
C ILE A 3 2.79 -7.84 14.79
N PRO A 4 3.82 -6.98 14.83
CA PRO A 4 3.63 -5.56 15.12
C PRO A 4 2.78 -4.91 14.03
N LEU A 5 1.97 -3.93 14.44
CA LEU A 5 1.18 -3.15 13.52
C LEU A 5 1.77 -1.74 13.42
N GLU A 6 1.99 -1.30 12.20
CA GLU A 6 2.45 0.04 11.88
C GLU A 6 1.32 0.78 11.18
N PHE A 7 1.03 2.00 11.64
CA PHE A 7 -0.01 2.86 11.08
C PHE A 7 0.63 4.02 10.33
N PHE A 8 0.07 4.38 9.18
CA PHE A 8 0.53 5.49 8.36
C PHE A 8 -0.59 6.47 8.09
N ASP A 9 -0.28 7.76 8.14
CA ASP A 9 -1.21 8.82 7.77
C ASP A 9 -1.36 8.94 6.25
N ARG A 10 -2.47 9.53 5.80
CA ARG A 10 -2.75 9.76 4.38
C ARG A 10 -1.63 10.55 3.69
N SER A 11 -1.20 11.66 4.31
CA SER A 11 -0.13 12.52 3.77
C SER A 11 1.18 11.78 3.57
N ASP A 12 1.41 10.79 4.43
CA ASP A 12 2.58 9.94 4.46
C ASP A 12 2.58 8.87 3.35
N LEU A 13 1.40 8.42 2.94
CA LEU A 13 1.21 7.48 1.84
C LEU A 13 1.11 8.19 0.48
N ALA A 14 0.68 9.47 0.47
CA ALA A 14 0.53 10.28 -0.75
C ALA A 14 1.84 10.49 -1.50
N THR A 15 2.98 10.42 -0.79
CA THR A 15 4.31 10.60 -1.40
C THR A 15 4.85 9.32 -2.04
N ILE A 16 4.20 8.17 -1.86
CA ILE A 16 4.71 6.87 -2.33
C ILE A 16 4.22 6.58 -3.75
N LYS A 17 5.16 6.41 -4.66
CA LYS A 17 4.87 5.99 -6.04
C LYS A 17 4.59 4.50 -6.07
N THR A 18 3.40 4.10 -6.52
CA THR A 18 3.02 2.70 -6.67
C THR A 18 3.19 2.23 -8.12
N PRO A 19 3.55 0.96 -8.36
CA PRO A 19 3.80 0.44 -9.71
C PRO A 19 2.54 0.31 -10.56
N ASN A 20 1.36 0.21 -9.94
CA ASN A 20 0.06 0.10 -10.62
C ASN A 20 -0.86 1.27 -10.24
N PRO A 21 -0.65 2.48 -10.80
CA PRO A 21 -1.41 3.65 -10.42
C PRO A 21 -2.86 3.55 -10.92
N SER A 22 -3.81 3.41 -10.00
CA SER A 22 -5.23 3.51 -10.34
C SER A 22 -5.66 4.98 -10.35
N LYS A 23 -5.91 5.53 -11.55
CA LYS A 23 -6.41 6.91 -11.77
C LYS A 23 -7.72 7.24 -11.04
N MET A 24 -8.49 6.23 -10.62
CA MET A 24 -9.77 6.41 -9.92
C MET A 24 -9.59 6.79 -8.43
N VAL A 25 -8.44 6.45 -7.83
CA VAL A 25 -8.17 6.65 -6.38
C VAL A 25 -7.34 7.91 -6.12
N GLU A 26 -6.52 8.33 -7.10
CA GLU A 26 -5.67 9.52 -7.01
C GLU A 26 -6.49 10.80 -6.76
N GLY A 27 -7.70 10.88 -7.31
CA GLY A 27 -8.61 12.02 -7.12
C GLY A 27 -9.36 12.08 -5.78
N TYR A 28 -9.38 11.00 -4.99
CA TYR A 28 -10.15 10.94 -3.73
C TYR A 28 -9.28 10.80 -2.47
N GLU A 29 -8.12 10.13 -2.55
CA GLU A 29 -7.27 9.82 -1.39
C GLU A 29 -5.87 10.46 -1.46
N GLY A 30 -5.45 11.03 -2.61
CA GLY A 30 -4.09 11.53 -2.80
C GLY A 30 -3.02 10.42 -2.94
N THR A 31 -3.42 9.15 -2.91
CA THR A 31 -2.60 7.94 -3.11
C THR A 31 -3.31 6.98 -4.05
N ALA A 32 -2.61 6.43 -5.04
CA ALA A 32 -3.21 5.52 -6.02
C ALA A 32 -3.60 4.13 -5.47
N SER A 33 -3.10 3.75 -4.29
CA SER A 33 -3.37 2.47 -3.61
C SER A 33 -2.85 2.45 -2.16
N VAL A 34 -3.75 2.47 -1.16
CA VAL A 34 -3.37 2.50 0.27
C VAL A 34 -2.57 1.27 0.70
N SER A 35 -3.00 0.08 0.29
CA SER A 35 -2.34 -1.18 0.68
C SER A 35 -0.93 -1.30 0.10
N GLU A 36 -0.72 -0.87 -1.15
CA GLU A 36 0.59 -0.95 -1.79
C GLU A 36 1.53 0.13 -1.26
N ALA A 37 1.04 1.36 -1.07
CA ALA A 37 1.83 2.44 -0.51
C ALA A 37 2.31 2.10 0.92
N ALA A 38 1.42 1.55 1.76
CA ALA A 38 1.77 1.13 3.12
C ALA A 38 2.79 -0.02 3.12
N ALA A 39 2.59 -1.03 2.25
CA ALA A 39 3.52 -2.15 2.14
C ALA A 39 4.92 -1.70 1.71
N ILE A 40 5.01 -0.88 0.66
CA ILE A 40 6.29 -0.35 0.16
C ILE A 40 6.96 0.54 1.21
N LYS A 41 6.20 1.41 1.88
CA LYS A 41 6.74 2.33 2.89
C LYS A 41 7.27 1.58 4.11
N SER A 42 6.49 0.64 4.65
CA SER A 42 6.90 -0.16 5.80
C SER A 42 8.09 -1.07 5.47
N SER A 43 8.13 -1.66 4.27
CA SER A 43 9.20 -2.57 3.90
C SER A 43 10.49 -1.87 3.44
N GLY A 44 10.40 -0.61 3.00
CA GLY A 44 11.51 0.10 2.34
C GLY A 44 12.01 -0.59 1.06
N GLY A 45 11.21 -1.50 0.50
CA GLY A 45 11.63 -2.39 -0.58
C GLY A 45 10.60 -2.50 -1.70
N ASN A 46 10.56 -3.66 -2.35
CA ASN A 46 9.82 -3.83 -3.59
C ASN A 46 8.50 -4.58 -3.38
N LEU A 47 7.45 -4.12 -4.04
CA LEU A 47 6.16 -4.83 -4.10
C LEU A 47 6.33 -6.17 -4.81
N ILE A 48 5.90 -7.26 -4.18
CA ILE A 48 5.98 -8.62 -4.73
C ILE A 48 4.60 -9.21 -5.03
N VAL A 49 3.57 -8.72 -4.37
CA VAL A 49 2.17 -9.05 -4.65
C VAL A 49 1.39 -7.75 -4.75
N GLU A 50 0.85 -7.49 -5.94
CA GLU A 50 -0.05 -6.37 -6.20
C GLU A 50 -1.32 -6.47 -5.34
N LYS A 51 -2.04 -5.36 -5.21
CA LYS A 51 -3.27 -5.35 -4.40
C LYS A 51 -4.28 -6.41 -4.86
N GLN A 52 -4.71 -7.24 -3.93
CA GLN A 52 -5.76 -8.25 -4.10
C GLN A 52 -6.99 -7.79 -3.33
N LYS A 53 -8.14 -7.68 -4.00
CA LYS A 53 -9.41 -7.32 -3.38
C LYS A 53 -10.15 -8.58 -2.95
N PHE A 54 -10.47 -8.66 -1.66
CA PHE A 54 -11.26 -9.72 -1.04
C PHE A 54 -12.61 -9.13 -0.59
N PRO A 55 -13.74 -9.61 -1.13
CA PRO A 55 -15.06 -9.19 -0.66
C PRO A 55 -15.28 -9.49 0.83
N PRO A 56 -16.03 -8.67 1.58
CA PRO A 56 -16.72 -7.46 1.11
C PRO A 56 -15.77 -6.26 0.89
N ASP A 57 -14.87 -5.96 1.84
CA ASP A 57 -14.12 -4.69 1.86
C ASP A 57 -12.66 -4.84 2.32
N LEU A 58 -12.01 -5.97 2.06
CA LEU A 58 -10.61 -6.19 2.42
C LEU A 58 -9.71 -6.08 1.19
N THR A 59 -8.63 -5.31 1.28
CA THR A 59 -7.60 -5.25 0.23
C THR A 59 -6.23 -5.49 0.83
N ILE A 60 -5.46 -6.40 0.26
CA ILE A 60 -4.14 -6.80 0.77
C ILE A 60 -3.11 -6.61 -0.35
N ALA A 61 -1.93 -6.10 0.00
CA ALA A 61 -0.75 -6.06 -0.86
C ALA A 61 0.46 -6.54 -0.06
N ILE A 62 1.49 -7.08 -0.73
CA ILE A 62 2.69 -7.59 -0.05
C ILE A 62 3.93 -7.00 -0.71
N ALA A 63 4.77 -6.38 0.11
CA ALA A 63 6.09 -5.93 -0.28
C ALA A 63 7.16 -6.71 0.49
N ARG A 64 8.31 -6.89 -0.14
CA ARG A 64 9.49 -7.52 0.47
C ARG A 64 10.43 -6.44 0.97
N ILE A 65 11.01 -6.65 2.15
CA ILE A 65 12.09 -5.82 2.67
C ILE A 65 13.32 -5.92 1.75
N GLN A 66 14.00 -4.79 1.53
CA GLN A 66 15.28 -4.76 0.82
C GLN A 66 16.40 -4.78 1.87
N GLU A 67 17.30 -5.76 1.78
CA GLU A 67 18.48 -5.87 2.67
C GLU A 67 19.48 -4.74 2.43
#